data_AF-A0A7X8IDD7-F1
#
_entry.id   AF-A0A7X8IDD7-F1
#
_cell.length_a   1.000
_cell.length_b   1.000
_cell.length_c   1.000
_cell.angle_alpha   90.00
_cell.angle_beta   90.00
_cell.angle_gamma   90.00
#
_symmetry.space_group_name_H-M   'P 1'
#
loop_
_entity.id
_entity.type
_entity.pdbx_description
1 polymer ?
#
loop_
_entity_poly.entity_id
_entity_poly.type
_entity_poly.pdbx_seq_one_letter_code
_entity_poly.pdbx_strand_id
1 'polypeptide(L)'
;MFEEIDGIQSEINKLNRLCDDSLGAAFASEPADDKTRRWERLGVFILKLLDGVLERRYILRLEKWLLADAEARRYYVDFMLLTALLHLYYHPDRYKKTGLADPVKP
;
A
#
# COMPACT_ATOMS: atom_id res chain seq x y z
N MET A 1 18.38 25.89 -19.96
CA MET A 1 17.34 26.11 -18.93
C MET A 1 15.96 25.63 -19.34
N PHE A 2 15.31 26.14 -20.40
CA PHE A 2 14.02 25.57 -20.86
C PHE A 2 14.18 24.16 -21.47
N GLU A 3 15.24 23.94 -22.27
CA GLU A 3 15.55 22.63 -22.86
C GLU A 3 15.88 21.54 -21.81
N GLU A 4 16.44 21.94 -20.66
CA GLU A 4 16.73 21.01 -19.55
C GLU A 4 15.44 20.62 -18.82
N ILE A 5 14.47 21.55 -18.70
CA ILE A 5 13.14 21.27 -18.15
C ILE A 5 12.35 20.33 -19.06
N ASP A 6 12.45 20.53 -20.38
CA ASP A 6 11.82 19.65 -21.38
C ASP A 6 12.46 18.26 -21.39
N GLY A 7 13.79 18.18 -21.20
CA GLY A 7 14.52 16.93 -21.01
C GLY A 7 14.07 16.17 -19.77
N ILE A 8 13.94 16.86 -18.63
CA ILE A 8 13.45 16.27 -17.37
C ILE A 8 12.00 15.80 -17.51
N GLN A 9 11.12 16.56 -18.15
CA GLN A 9 9.74 16.14 -18.40
C GLN A 9 9.67 14.91 -19.33
N SER A 10 10.56 14.82 -20.32
CA SER A 10 10.66 13.65 -21.19
C SER A 10 11.09 12.40 -20.42
N GLU A 11 12.04 12.52 -19.51
CA GLU A 11 12.47 11.40 -18.66
C GLU A 11 11.40 10.98 -17.65
N ILE A 12 10.69 11.94 -17.04
CA ILE A 12 9.55 11.67 -16.15
C ILE A 12 8.44 10.93 -16.93
N ASN A 13 8.15 11.34 -18.16
CA ASN A 13 7.16 10.69 -19.00
C ASN A 13 7.59 9.27 -19.41
N LYS A 14 8.88 9.03 -19.64
CA LYS A 14 9.42 7.68 -19.89
C LYS A 14 9.32 6.80 -18.65
N LEU A 15 9.65 7.33 -17.48
CA LEU A 15 9.52 6.63 -16.20
C LEU A 15 8.06 6.28 -15.88
N ASN A 16 7.13 7.21 -16.10
CA ASN A 16 5.70 6.94 -15.94
C ASN A 16 5.22 5.84 -16.89
N ARG A 17 5.67 5.84 -18.15
CA ARG A 17 5.35 4.76 -19.10
C ARG A 17 5.95 3.42 -18.68
N LEU A 18 7.17 3.38 -18.18
CA LEU A 18 7.77 2.13 -17.69
C LEU A 18 7.08 1.59 -16.43
N CYS A 19 6.60 2.48 -15.55
CA CYS A 19 5.77 2.09 -14.41
C CYS A 19 4.39 1.59 -14.86
N ASP A 20 3.77 2.26 -15.84
CA ASP A 20 2.50 1.83 -16.43
C ASP A 20 2.64 0.50 -17.19
N ASP A 21 3.77 0.26 -17.86
CA ASP A 21 4.07 -0.99 -18.55
C ASP A 21 4.45 -2.11 -17.57
N SER A 22 5.16 -1.82 -16.47
CA SER A 22 5.51 -2.86 -15.47
C SER A 22 4.33 -3.23 -14.58
N LEU A 23 3.47 -2.26 -14.25
CA LEU A 23 2.19 -2.54 -13.59
C LEU A 23 1.23 -3.19 -14.59
N GLY A 24 1.07 -2.61 -15.78
CA GLY A 24 0.16 -3.07 -16.83
C GLY A 24 0.47 -4.44 -17.40
N ALA A 25 1.73 -4.84 -17.53
CA ALA A 25 2.11 -6.17 -18.02
C ALA A 25 1.87 -7.29 -16.99
N ALA A 26 1.89 -6.99 -15.69
CA ALA A 26 1.42 -7.93 -14.66
C ALA A 26 -0.12 -8.00 -14.58
N PHE A 27 -0.82 -6.96 -15.02
CA PHE A 27 -2.29 -6.90 -15.11
C PHE A 27 -2.88 -7.43 -16.44
N ALA A 28 -2.05 -7.70 -17.46
CA ALA A 28 -2.50 -8.18 -18.77
C ALA A 28 -2.75 -9.69 -18.85
N SER A 29 -2.63 -10.39 -17.72
CA SER A 29 -2.87 -11.83 -17.60
C SER A 29 -4.24 -12.07 -16.94
N GLU A 30 -5.21 -12.43 -17.79
CA GLU A 30 -6.60 -12.83 -17.48
C GLU A 30 -7.62 -11.71 -17.22
N PRO A 31 -8.88 -11.86 -17.68
CA PRO A 31 -9.97 -10.98 -17.28
C PRO A 31 -10.25 -11.22 -15.79
N ALA A 32 -9.54 -10.49 -14.92
CA ALA A 32 -9.79 -10.52 -13.49
C ALA A 32 -11.27 -10.19 -13.24
N ASP A 33 -11.97 -11.12 -12.60
CA ASP A 33 -13.35 -10.97 -12.14
C ASP A 33 -13.54 -9.60 -11.44
N ASP A 34 -14.70 -8.97 -11.61
CA ASP A 34 -14.98 -7.64 -11.07
C ASP A 34 -14.78 -7.59 -9.55
N LYS A 35 -14.99 -8.74 -8.88
CA LYS A 35 -14.71 -8.94 -7.46
C LYS A 35 -13.21 -8.87 -7.15
N THR A 36 -12.36 -9.49 -7.97
CA THR A 36 -10.90 -9.47 -7.78
C THR A 36 -10.36 -8.05 -7.94
N ARG A 37 -10.76 -7.35 -9.01
CA ARG A 37 -10.38 -5.96 -9.25
C ARG A 37 -10.79 -5.03 -8.12
N ARG A 38 -11.95 -5.30 -7.51
CA ARG A 38 -12.45 -4.55 -6.36
C ARG A 38 -11.51 -4.69 -5.15
N TRP A 39 -11.05 -5.90 -4.84
CA TRP A 39 -10.13 -6.15 -3.72
C TRP A 39 -8.72 -5.62 -4.00
N GLU A 40 -8.23 -5.71 -5.23
CA GLU A 40 -6.96 -5.11 -5.64
C GLU A 40 -6.95 -3.60 -5.40
N ARG A 41 -8.02 -2.89 -5.81
CA ARG A 41 -8.15 -1.45 -5.54
C ARG A 41 -8.15 -1.13 -4.05
N LEU A 42 -8.81 -1.95 -3.24
CA LEU A 42 -8.81 -1.79 -1.78
C LEU A 42 -7.39 -1.98 -1.21
N GLY A 43 -6.68 -3.02 -1.65
CA GLY A 43 -5.28 -3.25 -1.29
C GLY A 43 -4.36 -2.07 -1.64
N VAL A 44 -4.51 -1.50 -2.84
CA VAL A 44 -3.75 -0.30 -3.26
C VAL A 44 -4.04 0.90 -2.34
N PHE A 45 -5.29 1.12 -1.94
CA PHE A 45 -5.62 2.19 -0.98
C PHE A 45 -4.96 1.96 0.37
N ILE A 46 -4.97 0.72 0.88
CA ILE A 46 -4.36 0.38 2.16
C ILE A 46 -2.85 0.57 2.12
N LEU A 47 -2.17 0.09 1.07
CA LEU A 47 -0.72 0.28 0.92
C LEU A 47 -0.33 1.76 0.88
N LYS A 48 -1.02 2.57 0.05
CA LYS A 48 -0.77 4.02 -0.01
C LYS A 48 -1.02 4.71 1.33
N LEU A 49 -1.99 4.22 2.12
CA LEU A 49 -2.24 4.74 3.46
C LEU A 49 -1.07 4.43 4.39
N LEU A 50 -0.55 3.19 4.36
CA LEU A 50 0.59 2.75 5.18
C LEU A 50 1.89 3.48 4.82
N ASP A 51 2.10 3.76 3.54
CA ASP A 51 3.24 4.55 3.05
C ASP A 51 3.13 6.04 3.37
N GLY A 52 1.98 6.51 3.88
CA GLY A 52 1.73 7.92 4.19
C GLY A 52 1.55 8.82 2.96
N VAL A 53 1.37 8.25 1.77
CA VAL A 53 1.24 8.98 0.49
C VAL A 53 -0.21 9.13 0.03
N LEU A 54 -1.18 8.55 0.75
CA LEU A 54 -2.58 8.64 0.38
C LEU A 54 -3.16 10.03 0.67
N GLU A 55 -3.65 10.71 -0.37
CA GLU A 55 -4.27 12.02 -0.20
C GLU A 55 -5.53 11.96 0.67
N ARG A 56 -5.77 13.04 1.44
CA ARG A 56 -6.88 13.13 2.40
C ARG A 56 -8.26 12.80 1.82
N ARG A 57 -8.53 13.17 0.55
CA ARG A 57 -9.81 12.85 -0.11
C ARG A 57 -10.03 11.34 -0.27
N TYR A 58 -8.97 10.58 -0.47
CA TYR A 58 -9.03 9.13 -0.62
C TYR A 58 -9.06 8.41 0.72
N ILE A 59 -8.49 8.99 1.79
CA ILE A 59 -8.67 8.51 3.16
C ILE A 59 -10.15 8.52 3.53
N LEU A 60 -10.83 9.66 3.35
CA LEU A 60 -12.27 9.77 3.63
C LEU A 60 -13.12 8.79 2.79
N ARG A 61 -12.70 8.54 1.55
CA ARG A 61 -13.37 7.57 0.68
C ARG A 61 -13.18 6.13 1.16
N LEU A 62 -11.95 5.80 1.58
CA LEU A 62 -11.63 4.49 2.17
C LEU A 62 -12.42 4.28 3.47
N GLU A 63 -12.45 5.26 4.37
CA GLU A 63 -13.23 5.21 5.61
C GLU A 63 -14.71 4.94 5.33
N LYS A 64 -15.33 5.70 4.41
CA LYS A 64 -16.71 5.50 4.01
C LYS A 64 -16.96 4.10 3.45
N TRP A 65 -16.03 3.59 2.65
CA TRP A 65 -16.13 2.25 2.09
C TRP A 65 -16.06 1.17 3.17
N LEU A 66 -15.09 1.26 4.08
CA LEU A 66 -14.93 0.31 5.19
C LEU A 66 -16.12 0.35 6.16
N LEU A 67 -16.75 1.52 6.36
CA LEU A 67 -17.94 1.65 7.18
C LEU A 67 -19.17 1.00 6.53
N ALA A 68 -19.34 1.19 5.22
CA ALA A 68 -20.49 0.70 4.47
C ALA A 68 -20.43 -0.81 4.16
N ASP A 69 -19.23 -1.39 4.06
CA ASP A 69 -19.05 -2.77 3.59
C ASP A 69 -18.30 -3.63 4.61
N ALA A 70 -18.98 -4.67 5.13
CA ALA A 70 -18.42 -5.58 6.11
C ALA A 70 -17.32 -6.50 5.55
N GLU A 71 -17.41 -6.91 4.28
CA GLU A 71 -16.37 -7.73 3.64
C GLU A 71 -15.10 -6.91 3.42
N ALA A 72 -15.22 -5.65 2.98
CA ALA A 72 -14.08 -4.74 2.84
C ALA A 72 -13.38 -4.50 4.17
N ARG A 73 -14.14 -4.40 5.26
CA ARG A 73 -13.60 -4.27 6.61
C ARG A 73 -12.84 -5.52 7.07
N ARG A 74 -13.36 -6.72 6.76
CA ARG A 74 -12.67 -7.98 7.04
C ARG A 74 -11.35 -8.05 6.25
N TYR A 75 -11.42 -7.78 4.94
CA TYR A 75 -10.24 -7.71 4.09
C TYR A 75 -9.19 -6.74 4.62
N TYR A 76 -9.60 -5.55 5.08
CA TYR A 76 -8.69 -4.58 5.70
C TYR A 76 -7.97 -5.15 6.92
N VAL A 77 -8.69 -5.79 7.84
CA VAL A 77 -8.10 -6.40 9.04
C VAL A 77 -7.13 -7.51 8.67
N ASP A 78 -7.51 -8.39 7.74
CA ASP A 78 -6.66 -9.49 7.28
C ASP A 78 -5.38 -8.97 6.61
N PHE A 79 -5.51 -7.92 5.79
CA PHE A 79 -4.38 -7.28 5.13
C PHE A 79 -3.42 -6.62 6.13
N MET A 80 -3.95 -5.93 7.15
CA MET A 80 -3.15 -5.32 8.21
C MET A 80 -2.42 -6.36 9.05
N LEU A 81 -3.09 -7.47 9.37
CA LEU A 81 -2.47 -8.59 10.07
C LEU A 81 -1.33 -9.21 9.25
N LEU A 82 -1.56 -9.47 7.96
CA LEU A 82 -0.53 -9.98 7.05
C LEU A 82 0.68 -9.04 7.02
N THR A 83 0.44 -7.73 6.90
CA THR A 83 1.51 -6.73 6.89
C THR A 83 2.31 -6.74 8.19
N ALA A 84 1.64 -6.83 9.34
CA ALA A 84 2.31 -6.96 10.64
C ALA A 84 3.14 -8.24 10.75
N LEU A 85 2.61 -9.39 10.29
CA LEU A 85 3.33 -10.66 10.27
C LEU A 85 4.57 -10.61 9.38
N LEU A 86 4.48 -9.97 8.20
CA LEU A 86 5.62 -9.75 7.32
C LEU A 86 6.69 -8.90 7.99
N HIS A 87 6.31 -7.83 8.68
CA HIS A 87 7.27 -7.03 9.44
C HIS A 87 7.94 -7.82 10.57
N LEU A 88 7.20 -8.67 11.29
CA LEU A 88 7.78 -9.54 12.33
C LEU A 88 8.77 -10.54 11.75
N TYR A 89 8.44 -11.13 10.59
CA TYR A 89 9.27 -12.13 9.93
C TYR A 89 10.56 -11.55 9.33
N TYR A 90 10.46 -10.43 8.61
CA TYR A 90 11.61 -9.82 7.92
C TYR A 90 12.41 -8.83 8.78
N HIS A 91 11.84 -8.31 9.87
CA HIS A 91 12.51 -7.38 10.77
C HIS A 91 12.39 -7.79 12.25
N PRO A 92 12.75 -9.04 12.63
CA PRO A 92 12.57 -9.54 13.99
C PRO A 92 13.34 -8.71 15.03
N ASP A 93 14.48 -8.12 14.65
CA ASP A 93 15.32 -7.32 15.55
C ASP A 93 14.70 -5.98 15.93
N ARG A 94 13.74 -5.44 15.15
CA ARG A 94 13.01 -4.22 15.52
C ARG A 94 12.10 -4.44 16.74
N TYR A 95 11.68 -5.68 16.97
CA TYR A 95 10.79 -6.05 18.08
C TYR A 95 11.55 -6.57 19.31
N LYS A 96 12.83 -6.95 19.16
CA LYS A 96 13.70 -7.31 20.31
C LYS A 96 14.03 -6.11 21.22
N LYS A 97 13.85 -4.87 20.74
CA LYS A 97 14.12 -3.64 21.50
C LYS A 97 13.00 -3.23 22.46
N THR A 98 11.87 -3.91 22.47
CA THR A 98 10.85 -3.78 23.54
C THR A 98 11.05 -4.84 24.63
N GLY A 99 12.31 -5.23 24.88
CA GLY A 99 12.66 -5.83 26.17
C GLY A 99 12.27 -4.84 27.25
N LEU A 100 11.18 -5.14 27.95
CA LEU A 100 10.80 -4.56 29.23
C LEU A 100 12.08 -4.35 30.03
N ALA A 101 12.44 -3.08 30.18
CA ALA A 101 13.46 -2.65 31.12
C ALA A 101 13.04 -3.12 32.51
N ASP A 102 13.92 -3.92 33.09
CA ASP A 102 14.08 -4.32 34.48
C ASP A 102 12.90 -4.92 35.26
N PRO A 103 13.09 -6.07 35.93
CA PRO A 103 12.17 -6.51 36.97
C PRO A 103 12.21 -5.48 38.11
N VAL A 104 11.07 -4.82 38.36
CA VAL A 104 10.87 -3.99 39.54
C VAL A 104 10.99 -4.90 40.79
N LYS A 105 12.14 -4.85 41.45
CA LYS A 105 12.29 -5.25 42.87
C LYS A 105 11.67 -4.17 43.74
N PRO A 106 10.96 -4.54 44.81
CA PRO A 106 11.63 -4.81 46.09
C PRO A 106 11.67 -6.29 46.47
#